data_AF-A0A2R6P3X7-F1
#
_entry.id   AF-A0A2R6P3X7-F1
#
_cell.length_a   1.000
_cell.length_b   1.000
_cell.length_c   1.000
_cell.angle_alpha   90.00
_cell.angle_beta   90.00
_cell.angle_gamma   90.00
#
_symmetry.space_group_name_H-M   'P 1'
#
loop_
_entity.id
_entity.type
_entity.pdbx_description
1 polymer ?
#
loop_
_entity_poly.entity_id
_entity_poly.type
_entity_poly.pdbx_seq_one_letter_code
_entity_poly.pdbx_strand_id
1 'polypeptide(L)'
;MGISQTKQPNYNMLFDALLLFYIKKNIERTISLSLSLSTMDLQGLILIATATLGFISLCNHLANILNWVWVNFLRPPKNLKHYGSWALITGSTDGIGRALASEMASKGLGLILLGRDPIKLEATSQEIQKQNGGLVEIKTIVIDFAKESGEEIARKVEEEIEDLDVGILVNNAGLAYPFARFFDEVGLDLMDSIVGVNIVGTTWVTKAVLKTMMKRKRGAIVNIGSGSSAAVSSYPLYTVYAASKAYIAMLSRCISLEYKQHGIDIQCQIPLLVATKMASIRRSSFFIPSPETYSRASLRAIGYEQVLVPYWPHSLQRLLMKLLPEPLLDRWILQYFSGMRKRGLQKKQQQKRREN
;
A
#
# COMPACT_ATOMS: atom_id res chain seq x y z
N MET A 1 3.15 81.64 -47.24
CA MET A 1 3.45 80.55 -48.19
C MET A 1 4.79 79.94 -47.81
N GLY A 2 4.84 78.63 -47.57
CA GLY A 2 6.08 77.91 -47.22
C GLY A 2 5.84 76.75 -46.27
N ILE A 3 5.29 75.65 -46.78
CA ILE A 3 5.19 74.36 -46.07
C ILE A 3 6.60 73.77 -45.96
N SER A 4 7.08 73.52 -44.74
CA SER A 4 8.29 72.70 -44.50
C SER A 4 7.86 71.34 -44.00
N GLN A 5 7.86 70.34 -44.89
CA GLN A 5 7.69 68.93 -44.53
C GLN A 5 8.95 68.42 -43.83
N THR A 6 8.89 68.23 -42.52
CA THR A 6 9.90 67.47 -41.76
C THR A 6 9.64 65.97 -41.93
N LYS A 7 10.55 65.27 -42.60
CA LYS A 7 10.57 63.79 -42.75
C LYS A 7 10.50 63.11 -41.38
N GLN A 8 9.49 62.28 -41.15
CA GLN A 8 9.47 61.32 -40.03
C GLN A 8 10.59 60.29 -40.20
N PRO A 9 11.37 59.98 -39.16
CA PRO A 9 12.38 58.93 -39.21
C PRO A 9 11.73 57.55 -39.34
N ASN A 10 12.28 56.73 -40.24
CA ASN A 10 11.76 55.42 -40.64
C ASN A 10 12.04 54.36 -39.56
N TYR A 11 11.19 54.31 -38.52
CA TYR A 11 11.29 53.38 -37.38
C TYR A 11 11.26 51.89 -37.79
N ASN A 12 10.73 51.56 -38.97
CA ASN A 12 10.72 50.20 -39.49
C ASN A 12 12.13 49.66 -39.74
N MET A 13 13.07 50.51 -40.18
CA MET A 13 14.45 50.06 -40.46
C MET A 13 15.19 49.57 -39.21
N LEU A 14 14.97 50.18 -38.06
CA LEU A 14 15.67 49.80 -36.82
C LEU A 14 15.13 48.48 -36.25
N PHE A 15 13.81 48.29 -36.32
CA PHE A 15 13.17 47.05 -35.88
C PHE A 15 13.52 45.88 -36.81
N ASP A 16 13.51 46.10 -38.12
CA ASP A 16 13.91 45.10 -39.12
C ASP A 16 15.38 44.72 -38.95
N ALA A 17 16.26 45.68 -38.67
CA ALA A 17 17.68 45.42 -38.40
C ALA A 17 17.91 44.57 -37.14
N LEU A 18 17.16 44.83 -36.05
CA LEU A 18 17.23 44.05 -34.81
C LEU A 18 16.67 42.63 -34.99
N LEU A 19 15.56 42.50 -35.72
CA LEU A 19 14.95 41.21 -36.03
C LEU A 19 15.88 40.37 -36.92
N LEU A 20 16.48 40.97 -37.95
CA LEU A 20 17.47 40.32 -38.81
C LEU A 20 18.73 39.92 -38.03
N PHE A 21 19.20 40.75 -37.10
CA PHE A 21 20.33 40.41 -36.23
C PHE A 21 20.01 39.23 -35.31
N TYR A 22 18.81 39.19 -34.72
CA TYR A 22 18.38 38.09 -33.86
C TYR A 22 18.22 36.78 -34.65
N ILE A 23 17.60 36.83 -35.83
CA ILE A 23 17.45 35.68 -36.72
C ILE A 23 18.82 35.18 -37.17
N LYS A 24 19.72 36.07 -37.60
CA LYS A 24 21.10 35.73 -38.00
C LYS A 24 21.86 35.04 -36.87
N LYS A 25 21.78 35.57 -35.65
CA LYS A 25 22.45 35.00 -34.48
C LYS A 25 21.91 33.61 -34.12
N ASN A 26 20.61 33.37 -34.25
CA ASN A 26 20.03 32.04 -34.02
C ASN A 26 20.40 31.06 -35.14
N ILE A 27 20.38 31.49 -36.40
CA ILE A 27 20.83 30.68 -37.54
C ILE A 27 22.31 30.30 -37.37
N GLU A 28 23.19 31.26 -37.05
CA GLU A 28 24.61 31.01 -36.78
C GLU A 28 24.80 30.02 -35.62
N ARG A 29 23.99 30.13 -34.55
CA ARG A 29 24.04 29.21 -33.42
C ARG A 29 23.59 27.81 -33.80
N THR A 30 22.51 27.67 -34.55
CA THR A 30 22.03 26.37 -35.06
C THR A 30 23.03 25.74 -36.02
N ILE A 31 23.62 26.53 -36.92
CA ILE A 31 24.68 26.10 -37.85
C ILE A 31 25.94 25.68 -37.07
N SER A 32 26.35 26.43 -36.04
CA SER A 32 27.50 26.07 -35.21
C SER A 32 27.28 24.77 -34.42
N LEU A 33 26.05 24.54 -33.94
CA LEU A 33 25.66 23.31 -33.27
C LEU A 33 25.66 22.13 -34.25
N SER A 34 25.11 22.31 -35.46
CA SER A 34 25.09 21.27 -36.48
C SER A 34 26.49 20.94 -37.00
N LEU A 35 27.35 21.96 -37.19
CA LEU A 35 28.75 21.76 -37.55
C LEU A 35 29.52 21.05 -36.43
N SER A 36 29.35 21.48 -35.17
CA SER A 36 29.96 20.82 -34.01
C SER A 36 29.57 19.35 -33.94
N LEU A 37 28.28 19.02 -34.10
CA LEU A 37 27.76 17.64 -34.12
C LEU A 37 28.33 16.83 -35.31
N SER A 38 28.52 17.46 -36.46
CA SER A 38 29.11 16.80 -37.64
C SER A 38 30.62 16.59 -37.56
N THR A 39 31.32 17.37 -36.70
CA THR A 39 32.78 17.29 -36.48
C THR A 39 33.16 16.44 -35.28
N MET A 40 32.20 16.00 -34.47
CA MET A 40 32.47 15.13 -33.32
C MET A 40 32.86 13.74 -33.81
N ASP A 41 33.96 13.23 -33.28
CA ASP A 41 34.28 11.83 -33.43
C ASP A 41 33.26 10.95 -32.67
N LEU A 42 33.28 9.66 -32.98
CA LEU A 42 32.38 8.68 -32.35
C LEU A 42 32.50 8.70 -30.82
N GLN A 43 33.68 9.03 -30.27
CA GLN A 43 33.91 9.13 -28.82
C GLN A 43 33.14 10.29 -28.20
N GLY A 44 33.15 11.47 -28.84
CA GLY A 44 32.38 12.63 -28.43
C GLY A 44 30.87 12.39 -28.43
N LEU A 45 30.36 11.70 -29.46
CA LEU A 45 28.95 11.31 -29.52
C LEU A 45 28.57 10.32 -28.41
N ILE A 46 29.41 9.31 -28.14
CA ILE A 46 29.20 8.35 -27.04
C ILE A 46 29.22 9.05 -25.68
N LEU A 47 30.13 10.01 -25.47
CA LEU A 47 30.22 10.76 -24.23
C LEU A 47 28.97 11.60 -23.98
N ILE A 48 28.48 12.33 -25.00
CA ILE A 48 27.23 13.11 -24.87
C ILE A 48 26.05 12.18 -24.59
N ALA A 49 25.94 11.06 -25.30
CA ALA A 49 24.85 10.11 -25.11
C ALA A 49 24.85 9.52 -23.70
N THR A 50 26.00 9.05 -23.20
CA THR A 50 26.14 8.49 -21.85
C THR A 50 25.91 9.53 -20.76
N ALA A 51 26.41 10.76 -20.93
CA ALA A 51 26.15 11.87 -20.01
C ALA A 51 24.66 12.25 -19.97
N THR A 52 24.00 12.28 -21.13
CA THR A 52 22.56 12.58 -21.24
C THR A 52 21.73 11.49 -20.56
N LEU A 53 22.04 10.21 -20.81
CA LEU A 53 21.39 9.08 -20.12
C LEU A 53 21.62 9.12 -18.60
N GLY A 54 22.84 9.45 -18.17
CA GLY A 54 23.19 9.64 -16.77
C GLY A 54 22.40 10.78 -16.12
N PHE A 55 22.26 11.92 -16.82
CA PHE A 55 21.47 13.06 -16.35
C PHE A 55 19.98 12.74 -16.25
N ILE A 56 19.38 12.10 -17.27
CA ILE A 56 17.98 11.65 -17.23
C ILE A 56 17.76 10.69 -16.06
N SER A 57 18.68 9.74 -15.85
CA SER A 57 18.63 8.84 -14.70
C SER A 57 18.69 9.60 -13.38
N LEU A 58 19.61 10.55 -13.21
CA LEU A 58 19.74 11.36 -12.00
C LEU A 58 18.46 12.18 -11.73
N CYS A 59 17.90 12.83 -12.75
CA CYS A 59 16.64 13.56 -12.64
C CYS A 59 15.49 12.65 -12.21
N ASN A 60 15.40 11.43 -12.76
CA ASN A 60 14.39 10.45 -12.36
C ASN A 60 14.55 10.02 -10.89
N HIS A 61 15.78 9.80 -10.42
CA HIS A 61 16.03 9.47 -9.01
C HIS A 61 15.66 10.62 -8.08
N LEU A 62 16.04 11.86 -8.44
CA LEU A 62 15.67 13.05 -7.68
C LEU A 62 14.15 13.23 -7.62
N ALA A 63 13.46 13.08 -8.75
CA ALA A 63 12.00 13.16 -8.80
C ALA A 63 11.34 12.09 -7.92
N ASN A 64 11.87 10.86 -7.90
CA ASN A 64 11.39 9.79 -7.03
C ASN A 64 11.59 10.10 -5.55
N ILE A 65 12.73 10.69 -5.16
CA ILE A 65 13.00 11.11 -3.78
C ILE A 65 12.06 12.24 -3.37
N LEU A 66 11.89 13.26 -4.22
CA LEU A 66 10.98 14.37 -3.96
C LEU A 66 9.53 13.88 -3.82
N ASN A 67 9.10 12.99 -4.72
CA ASN A 67 7.79 12.35 -4.62
C ASN A 67 7.64 11.53 -3.33
N TRP A 68 8.69 10.78 -2.93
CA TRP A 68 8.68 10.03 -1.68
C TRP A 68 8.55 10.95 -0.46
N VAL A 69 9.27 12.08 -0.42
CA VAL A 69 9.14 13.09 0.64
C VAL A 69 7.72 13.67 0.66
N TRP A 70 7.20 14.02 -0.51
CA TRP A 70 5.83 14.53 -0.65
C TRP A 70 4.80 13.55 -0.09
N VAL A 71 4.82 12.30 -0.55
CA VAL A 71 3.87 11.25 -0.16
C VAL A 71 3.87 10.98 1.34
N ASN A 72 5.06 10.89 1.96
CA ASN A 72 5.18 10.48 3.36
C ASN A 72 4.98 11.63 4.35
N PHE A 73 5.42 12.85 4.02
CA PHE A 73 5.49 13.95 5.00
C PHE A 73 4.56 15.12 4.68
N LEU A 74 4.39 15.48 3.40
CA LEU A 74 3.74 16.74 3.02
C LEU A 74 2.28 16.55 2.60
N ARG A 75 1.95 15.46 1.90
CA ARG A 75 0.62 15.21 1.33
C ARG A 75 -0.45 15.03 2.41
N PRO A 76 -1.48 15.90 2.51
CA PRO A 76 -2.50 15.81 3.55
C PRO A 76 -3.32 14.51 3.45
N PRO A 77 -3.90 13.99 4.54
CA PRO A 77 -4.83 12.86 4.46
C PRO A 77 -6.16 13.27 3.80
N LYS A 78 -6.85 12.33 3.17
CA LYS A 78 -8.24 12.54 2.72
C LYS A 78 -9.22 12.52 3.89
N ASN A 79 -10.35 13.21 3.74
CA ASN A 79 -11.50 13.03 4.63
C ASN A 79 -12.18 11.69 4.34
N LEU A 80 -11.99 10.72 5.24
CA LEU A 80 -12.53 9.37 5.10
C LEU A 80 -14.06 9.32 5.02
N LYS A 81 -14.76 10.28 5.64
CA LYS A 81 -16.23 10.36 5.60
C LYS A 81 -16.79 10.63 4.20
N HIS A 82 -15.97 11.12 3.26
CA HIS A 82 -16.41 11.29 1.88
C HIS A 82 -16.72 9.94 1.20
N TYR A 83 -16.09 8.85 1.63
CA TYR A 83 -16.39 7.52 1.12
C TYR A 83 -17.70 6.95 1.68
N GLY A 84 -18.04 7.26 2.93
CA GLY A 84 -19.26 6.82 3.63
C GLY A 84 -19.17 7.06 5.13
N SER A 85 -20.29 6.94 5.84
CA SER A 85 -20.32 7.12 7.30
C SER A 85 -19.88 5.88 8.08
N TRP A 86 -19.83 4.69 7.46
CA TRP A 86 -19.44 3.43 8.08
C TRP A 86 -18.17 2.81 7.49
N ALA A 87 -17.39 2.16 8.34
CA ALA A 87 -16.24 1.34 7.96
C ALA A 87 -16.41 -0.11 8.44
N LEU A 88 -16.21 -1.07 7.54
CA LEU A 88 -16.16 -2.50 7.86
C LEU A 88 -14.70 -2.96 7.99
N ILE A 89 -14.35 -3.59 9.10
CA ILE A 89 -13.00 -4.09 9.36
C ILE A 89 -13.04 -5.58 9.69
N THR A 90 -12.38 -6.40 8.88
CA THR A 90 -12.21 -7.83 9.16
C THR A 90 -10.99 -8.08 10.05
N GLY A 91 -11.08 -9.05 10.95
CA GLY A 91 -10.00 -9.34 11.92
C GLY A 91 -9.79 -8.18 12.89
N SER A 92 -10.88 -7.56 13.34
CA SER A 92 -10.91 -6.30 14.10
C SER A 92 -10.59 -6.43 15.59
N THR A 93 -10.37 -7.64 16.11
CA THR A 93 -10.27 -7.89 17.56
C THR A 93 -8.84 -7.85 18.13
N ASP A 94 -7.82 -7.75 17.28
CA ASP A 94 -6.41 -7.66 17.72
C ASP A 94 -5.54 -6.95 16.69
N GLY A 95 -4.32 -6.60 17.10
CA GLY A 95 -3.26 -6.08 16.23
C GLY A 95 -3.69 -4.90 15.36
N ILE A 96 -3.33 -4.95 14.08
CA ILE A 96 -3.56 -3.87 13.11
C ILE A 96 -5.06 -3.58 12.95
N GLY A 97 -5.91 -4.61 12.84
CA GLY A 97 -7.34 -4.44 12.65
C GLY A 97 -8.01 -3.66 13.79
N ARG A 98 -7.69 -4.00 15.04
CA ARG A 98 -8.21 -3.27 16.21
C ARG A 98 -7.74 -1.83 16.25
N ALA A 99 -6.46 -1.59 15.96
CA ALA A 99 -5.91 -0.25 15.93
C ALA A 99 -6.51 0.59 14.80
N LEU A 100 -6.77 0.01 13.62
CA LEU A 100 -7.48 0.67 12.53
C LEU A 100 -8.93 1.01 12.91
N ALA A 101 -9.65 0.08 13.53
CA ALA A 101 -11.01 0.33 14.02
C ALA A 101 -11.04 1.50 15.01
N SER A 102 -10.13 1.50 16.00
CA SER A 102 -10.04 2.57 17.01
C SER A 102 -9.73 3.94 16.39
N GLU A 103 -8.80 4.00 15.42
CA GLU A 103 -8.46 5.25 14.71
C GLU A 103 -9.55 5.72 13.74
N MET A 104 -10.37 4.82 13.19
CA MET A 104 -11.53 5.19 12.38
C MET A 104 -12.67 5.72 13.27
N ALA A 105 -12.87 5.11 14.44
CA ALA A 105 -13.82 5.56 15.44
C ALA A 105 -13.50 6.98 15.93
N SER A 106 -12.22 7.28 16.19
CA SER A 106 -11.79 8.62 16.61
C SER A 106 -11.98 9.70 15.53
N LYS A 107 -12.17 9.29 14.27
CA LYS A 107 -12.56 10.16 13.15
C LYS A 107 -14.08 10.24 12.97
N GLY A 108 -14.85 9.62 13.86
CA GLY A 108 -16.31 9.62 13.88
C GLY A 108 -16.96 8.82 12.75
N LEU A 109 -16.32 7.74 12.30
CA LEU A 109 -16.95 6.73 11.45
C LEU A 109 -17.66 5.69 12.32
N GLY A 110 -18.87 5.28 11.93
CA GLY A 110 -19.49 4.07 12.46
C GLY A 110 -18.68 2.83 12.07
N LEU A 111 -18.72 1.79 12.90
CA LEU A 111 -17.85 0.62 12.72
C LEU A 111 -18.66 -0.67 12.59
N ILE A 112 -18.34 -1.46 11.57
CA ILE A 112 -18.73 -2.87 11.49
C ILE A 112 -17.49 -3.71 11.80
N LEU A 113 -17.46 -4.32 12.99
CA LEU A 113 -16.37 -5.16 13.44
C LEU A 113 -16.66 -6.61 13.06
N LEU A 114 -15.87 -7.16 12.14
CA LEU A 114 -16.01 -8.54 11.69
C LEU A 114 -14.88 -9.41 12.25
N GLY A 115 -15.26 -10.52 12.89
CA GLY A 115 -14.33 -11.51 13.41
C GLY A 115 -15.01 -12.84 13.74
N ARG A 116 -14.23 -13.84 14.15
CA ARG A 116 -14.74 -15.20 14.44
C ARG A 116 -15.09 -15.46 15.90
N ASP A 117 -14.71 -14.55 16.80
CA ASP A 117 -14.78 -14.73 18.24
C ASP A 117 -15.73 -13.67 18.83
N PRO A 118 -16.98 -14.02 19.16
CA PRO A 118 -17.99 -13.05 19.61
C PRO A 118 -17.59 -12.38 20.92
N ILE A 119 -16.92 -13.09 21.83
CA ILE A 119 -16.49 -12.54 23.12
C ILE A 119 -15.44 -11.45 22.90
N LYS A 120 -14.47 -11.69 22.00
CA LYS A 120 -13.46 -10.67 21.68
C LYS A 120 -14.03 -9.50 20.88
N LEU A 121 -15.02 -9.74 20.03
CA LEU A 121 -15.73 -8.67 19.31
C LEU A 121 -16.41 -7.76 20.32
N GLU A 122 -17.18 -8.32 21.25
CA GLU A 122 -17.86 -7.55 22.29
C GLU A 122 -16.89 -6.74 23.14
N ALA A 123 -15.81 -7.36 23.62
CA ALA A 123 -14.78 -6.66 24.39
C ALA A 123 -14.13 -5.51 23.60
N THR A 124 -13.90 -5.72 22.30
CA THR A 124 -13.33 -4.68 21.41
C THR A 124 -14.33 -3.54 21.19
N SER A 125 -15.62 -3.86 20.96
CA SER A 125 -16.68 -2.87 20.81
C SER A 125 -16.79 -1.98 22.05
N GLN A 126 -16.82 -2.58 23.24
CA GLN A 126 -16.89 -1.84 24.51
C GLN A 126 -15.68 -0.94 24.73
N GLU A 127 -14.48 -1.43 24.44
CA GLU A 127 -13.24 -0.64 24.54
C GLU A 127 -13.29 0.58 23.62
N ILE A 128 -13.67 0.39 22.35
CA ILE A 128 -13.75 1.48 21.37
C ILE A 128 -14.86 2.48 21.74
N GLN A 129 -16.04 2.01 22.15
CA GLN A 129 -17.12 2.89 22.62
C GLN A 129 -16.65 3.75 23.78
N LYS A 130 -15.99 3.14 24.78
CA LYS A 130 -15.47 3.86 25.96
C LYS A 130 -14.45 4.93 25.56
N GLN A 131 -13.53 4.63 24.65
CA GLN A 131 -12.52 5.58 24.16
C GLN A 131 -13.12 6.78 23.41
N ASN A 132 -14.31 6.62 22.83
CA ASN A 132 -14.98 7.64 22.02
C ASN A 132 -16.21 8.25 22.71
N GLY A 133 -16.34 8.09 24.03
CA GLY A 133 -17.44 8.67 24.81
C GLY A 133 -18.83 8.13 24.45
N GLY A 134 -18.92 6.95 23.85
CA GLY A 134 -20.18 6.32 23.43
C GLY A 134 -20.83 6.94 22.19
N LEU A 135 -20.14 7.85 21.48
CA LEU A 135 -20.71 8.60 20.34
C LEU A 135 -20.65 7.83 19.01
N VAL A 136 -19.89 6.73 18.95
CA VAL A 136 -19.68 5.96 17.72
C VAL A 136 -20.58 4.73 17.72
N GLU A 137 -21.37 4.60 16.65
CA GLU A 137 -22.18 3.40 16.41
C GLU A 137 -21.27 2.22 16.04
N ILE A 138 -21.49 1.07 16.68
CA ILE A 138 -20.73 -0.16 16.42
C ILE A 138 -21.70 -1.32 16.19
N LYS A 139 -21.47 -2.05 15.11
CA LYS A 139 -22.13 -3.31 14.77
C LYS A 139 -21.07 -4.41 14.70
N THR A 140 -21.42 -5.63 15.11
CA THR A 140 -20.50 -6.79 15.03
C THR A 140 -21.05 -7.84 14.09
N ILE A 141 -20.17 -8.47 13.30
CA ILE A 141 -20.51 -9.61 12.44
C ILE A 141 -19.61 -10.78 12.83
N VAL A 142 -20.21 -11.92 13.14
CA VAL A 142 -19.48 -13.14 13.52
C VAL A 142 -19.38 -14.06 12.32
N ILE A 143 -18.17 -14.21 11.78
CA ILE A 143 -17.87 -15.11 10.65
C ILE A 143 -16.51 -15.79 10.88
N ASP A 144 -16.46 -17.11 10.73
CA ASP A 144 -15.21 -17.87 10.70
C ASP A 144 -14.84 -18.27 9.26
N PHE A 145 -13.99 -17.45 8.63
CA PHE A 145 -13.54 -17.67 7.25
C PHE A 145 -12.81 -19.00 7.01
N ALA A 146 -12.36 -19.70 8.06
CA ALA A 146 -11.77 -21.03 7.91
C ALA A 146 -12.82 -22.15 7.78
N LYS A 147 -14.09 -21.88 8.09
CA LYS A 147 -15.16 -22.88 8.17
C LYS A 147 -16.31 -22.60 7.22
N GLU A 148 -16.56 -21.35 6.90
CA GLU A 148 -17.70 -20.92 6.09
C GLU A 148 -17.36 -20.88 4.61
N SER A 149 -18.35 -21.18 3.76
CA SER A 149 -18.20 -21.09 2.32
C SER A 149 -18.18 -19.63 1.86
N GLY A 150 -17.62 -19.37 0.68
CA GLY A 150 -17.58 -18.02 0.11
C GLY A 150 -18.97 -17.39 -0.08
N GLU A 151 -19.95 -18.18 -0.51
CA GLU A 151 -21.34 -17.73 -0.69
C GLU A 151 -22.00 -17.40 0.64
N GLU A 152 -21.76 -18.20 1.68
CA GLU A 152 -22.26 -17.93 3.03
C GLU A 152 -21.66 -16.64 3.60
N ILE A 153 -20.35 -16.44 3.42
CA ILE A 153 -19.65 -15.21 3.82
C ILE A 153 -20.28 -13.99 3.14
N ALA A 154 -20.46 -14.04 1.82
CA ALA A 154 -21.02 -12.92 1.08
C ALA A 154 -22.47 -12.63 1.49
N ARG A 155 -23.31 -13.66 1.64
CA ARG A 155 -24.70 -13.52 2.07
C ARG A 155 -24.78 -12.83 3.44
N LYS A 156 -24.05 -13.32 4.44
CA LYS A 156 -24.03 -12.74 5.79
C LYS A 156 -23.54 -11.29 5.77
N VAL A 157 -22.49 -10.98 4.99
CA VAL A 157 -22.02 -9.60 4.88
C VAL A 157 -23.04 -8.71 4.19
N GLU A 158 -23.67 -9.16 3.10
CA GLU A 158 -24.68 -8.39 2.36
C GLU A 158 -25.89 -8.06 3.24
N GLU A 159 -26.42 -9.03 3.97
CA GLU A 159 -27.53 -8.85 4.92
C GLU A 159 -27.20 -7.81 6.01
N GLU A 160 -25.98 -7.84 6.54
CA GLU A 160 -25.61 -6.98 7.67
C GLU A 160 -25.28 -5.54 7.27
N ILE A 161 -25.00 -5.27 6.00
CA ILE A 161 -24.60 -3.95 5.50
C ILE A 161 -25.64 -3.26 4.62
N GLU A 162 -26.77 -3.91 4.32
CA GLU A 162 -27.75 -3.45 3.32
C GLU A 162 -28.19 -1.99 3.55
N ASP A 163 -28.54 -1.67 4.80
CA ASP A 163 -29.04 -0.34 5.20
C ASP A 163 -27.94 0.64 5.65
N LEU A 164 -26.67 0.21 5.62
CA LEU A 164 -25.57 1.01 6.15
C LEU A 164 -24.77 1.70 5.04
N ASP A 165 -24.39 2.96 5.28
CA ASP A 165 -23.53 3.72 4.38
C ASP A 165 -22.04 3.31 4.48
N VAL A 166 -21.76 2.03 4.22
CA VAL A 166 -20.41 1.45 4.23
C VAL A 166 -19.57 2.07 3.11
N GLY A 167 -18.70 2.98 3.49
CA GLY A 167 -17.77 3.68 2.60
C GLY A 167 -16.37 3.08 2.59
N ILE A 168 -15.98 2.38 3.66
CA ILE A 168 -14.63 1.85 3.80
C ILE A 168 -14.69 0.37 4.16
N LEU A 169 -13.94 -0.45 3.42
CA LEU A 169 -13.66 -1.84 3.78
C LEU A 169 -12.18 -1.98 4.07
N VAL A 170 -11.84 -2.57 5.21
CA VAL A 170 -10.48 -3.03 5.54
C VAL A 170 -10.48 -4.55 5.64
N ASN A 171 -9.97 -5.22 4.61
CA ASN A 171 -9.65 -6.63 4.68
C ASN A 171 -8.32 -6.84 5.41
N ASN A 172 -8.40 -6.97 6.73
CA ASN A 172 -7.24 -7.17 7.60
C ASN A 172 -7.15 -8.60 8.16
N ALA A 173 -8.26 -9.34 8.23
CA ALA A 173 -8.26 -10.73 8.69
C ALA A 173 -7.17 -11.53 7.97
N GLY A 174 -6.40 -12.28 8.75
CA GLY A 174 -5.27 -13.02 8.22
C GLY A 174 -4.85 -14.13 9.16
N LEU A 175 -4.33 -15.20 8.58
CA LEU A 175 -3.71 -16.31 9.28
C LEU A 175 -2.31 -16.56 8.69
N ALA A 176 -1.34 -16.77 9.57
CA ALA A 176 0.04 -17.14 9.25
C ALA A 176 0.41 -18.42 10.01
N TYR A 177 1.62 -18.92 9.77
CA TYR A 177 2.07 -20.13 10.45
C TYR A 177 2.35 -19.80 11.93
N PRO A 178 2.14 -20.74 12.86
CA PRO A 178 2.49 -20.53 14.27
C PRO A 178 4.01 -20.35 14.49
N PHE A 179 4.82 -20.93 13.60
CA PHE A 179 6.26 -20.72 13.47
C PHE A 179 6.74 -21.23 12.10
N ALA A 180 7.98 -20.92 11.73
CA ALA A 180 8.59 -21.31 10.46
C ALA A 180 8.66 -22.84 10.27
N ARG A 181 8.14 -23.36 9.15
CA ARG A 181 8.07 -24.79 8.82
C ARG A 181 8.41 -25.04 7.36
N PHE A 182 9.05 -26.17 7.06
CA PHE A 182 9.18 -26.58 5.66
C PHE A 182 7.81 -26.90 5.07
N PHE A 183 7.70 -26.83 3.75
CA PHE A 183 6.42 -26.93 3.05
C PHE A 183 5.71 -28.26 3.31
N ASP A 184 6.47 -29.37 3.30
CA ASP A 184 6.01 -30.74 3.58
C ASP A 184 5.57 -30.98 5.03
N GLU A 185 5.91 -30.08 5.96
CA GLU A 185 5.57 -30.19 7.38
C GLU A 185 4.30 -29.42 7.77
N VAL A 186 3.71 -28.70 6.83
CA VAL A 186 2.50 -27.91 7.08
C VAL A 186 1.31 -28.85 6.98
N GLY A 187 0.57 -29.01 8.08
CA GLY A 187 -0.63 -29.85 8.08
C GLY A 187 -1.73 -29.29 7.17
N LEU A 188 -2.53 -30.18 6.59
CA LEU A 188 -3.59 -29.84 5.64
C LEU A 188 -4.58 -28.83 6.23
N ASP A 189 -5.08 -29.05 7.45
CA ASP A 189 -6.02 -28.12 8.12
C ASP A 189 -5.47 -26.69 8.23
N LEU A 190 -4.15 -26.53 8.45
CA LEU A 190 -3.52 -25.22 8.52
C LEU A 190 -3.40 -24.60 7.13
N MET A 191 -3.08 -25.39 6.09
CA MET A 191 -3.07 -24.91 4.71
C MET A 191 -4.45 -24.42 4.31
N ASP A 192 -5.49 -25.23 4.54
CA ASP A 192 -6.88 -24.91 4.21
C ASP A 192 -7.36 -23.69 4.99
N SER A 193 -7.03 -23.59 6.28
CA SER A 193 -7.35 -22.41 7.08
C SER A 193 -6.68 -21.14 6.56
N ILE A 194 -5.43 -21.21 6.09
CA ILE A 194 -4.73 -20.05 5.51
C ILE A 194 -5.40 -19.63 4.21
N VAL A 195 -5.77 -20.58 3.36
CA VAL A 195 -6.50 -20.32 2.10
C VAL A 195 -7.88 -19.72 2.41
N GLY A 196 -8.66 -20.35 3.29
CA GLY A 196 -9.98 -19.89 3.70
C GLY A 196 -9.95 -18.46 4.25
N VAL A 197 -9.06 -18.18 5.21
CA VAL A 197 -8.98 -16.85 5.83
C VAL A 197 -8.41 -15.78 4.88
N ASN A 198 -7.26 -16.04 4.24
CA ASN A 198 -6.54 -15.00 3.52
C ASN A 198 -7.08 -14.77 2.11
N ILE A 199 -7.51 -15.84 1.42
CA ILE A 199 -7.95 -15.80 0.03
C ILE A 199 -9.47 -15.73 -0.02
N VAL A 200 -10.16 -16.78 0.45
CA VAL A 200 -11.63 -16.89 0.32
C VAL A 200 -12.30 -15.74 1.06
N GLY A 201 -11.98 -15.52 2.33
CA GLY A 201 -12.52 -14.42 3.14
C GLY A 201 -12.35 -13.06 2.47
N THR A 202 -11.10 -12.70 2.09
CA THR A 202 -10.82 -11.41 1.42
C THR A 202 -11.64 -11.25 0.14
N THR A 203 -11.69 -12.27 -0.71
CA THR A 203 -12.36 -12.19 -2.01
C THR A 203 -13.87 -12.02 -1.86
N TRP A 204 -14.51 -12.82 -1.00
CA TRP A 204 -15.96 -12.81 -0.87
C TRP A 204 -16.49 -11.60 -0.08
N VAL A 205 -15.79 -11.15 0.96
CA VAL A 205 -16.13 -9.89 1.63
C VAL A 205 -15.96 -8.71 0.67
N THR A 206 -14.87 -8.69 -0.10
CA THR A 206 -14.67 -7.65 -1.14
C THR A 206 -15.82 -7.64 -2.12
N LYS A 207 -16.19 -8.80 -2.68
CA LYS A 207 -17.30 -8.92 -3.64
C LYS A 207 -18.63 -8.43 -3.06
N ALA A 208 -18.94 -8.80 -1.82
CA ALA A 208 -20.15 -8.39 -1.12
C ALA A 208 -20.24 -6.86 -0.95
N VAL A 209 -19.20 -6.24 -0.39
CA VAL A 209 -19.18 -4.79 -0.13
C VAL A 209 -19.08 -3.98 -1.43
N LEU A 210 -18.38 -4.50 -2.44
CA LEU A 210 -18.21 -3.79 -3.70
C LEU A 210 -19.54 -3.55 -4.42
N LYS A 211 -20.50 -4.48 -4.30
CA LYS A 211 -21.87 -4.30 -4.84
C LYS A 211 -22.53 -3.02 -4.30
N THR A 212 -22.40 -2.73 -3.00
CA THR A 212 -23.02 -1.54 -2.39
C THR A 212 -22.26 -0.27 -2.74
N MET A 213 -20.92 -0.31 -2.75
CA MET A 213 -20.08 0.83 -3.17
C MET A 213 -20.33 1.24 -4.62
N MET A 214 -20.51 0.28 -5.55
CA MET A 214 -20.83 0.56 -6.96
C MET A 214 -22.15 1.30 -7.13
N LYS A 215 -23.20 0.90 -6.39
CA LYS A 215 -24.51 1.60 -6.41
C LYS A 215 -24.37 3.07 -6.01
N ARG A 216 -23.47 3.35 -5.06
CA ARG A 216 -23.21 4.71 -4.53
C ARG A 216 -22.14 5.48 -5.30
N LYS A 217 -21.42 4.83 -6.22
CA LYS A 217 -20.29 5.38 -7.00
C LYS A 217 -19.19 6.01 -6.13
N ARG A 218 -19.00 5.46 -4.93
CA ARG A 218 -17.96 5.90 -3.98
C ARG A 218 -17.63 4.76 -3.03
N GLY A 219 -16.36 4.66 -2.66
CA GLY A 219 -15.90 3.75 -1.63
C GLY A 219 -14.38 3.61 -1.62
N ALA A 220 -13.84 3.06 -0.53
CA ALA A 220 -12.45 2.70 -0.43
C ALA A 220 -12.28 1.27 0.11
N ILE A 221 -11.50 0.45 -0.57
CA ILE A 221 -11.16 -0.91 -0.13
C ILE A 221 -9.67 -0.99 0.14
N VAL A 222 -9.32 -1.37 1.36
CA VAL A 222 -7.95 -1.54 1.83
C VAL A 222 -7.70 -3.00 2.15
N ASN A 223 -6.91 -3.65 1.31
CA ASN A 223 -6.46 -5.00 1.56
C ASN A 223 -5.10 -4.98 2.25
N ILE A 224 -4.98 -5.64 3.40
CA ILE A 224 -3.70 -5.74 4.12
C ILE A 224 -2.87 -6.90 3.54
N GLY A 225 -1.89 -6.52 2.73
CA GLY A 225 -0.89 -7.41 2.16
C GLY A 225 0.22 -7.76 3.16
N SER A 226 1.43 -7.97 2.64
CA SER A 226 2.61 -8.26 3.45
C SER A 226 3.89 -7.99 2.67
N GLY A 227 4.96 -7.62 3.37
CA GLY A 227 6.30 -7.54 2.79
C GLY A 227 6.73 -8.83 2.10
N SER A 228 6.18 -9.98 2.50
CA SER A 228 6.42 -11.28 1.86
C SER A 228 6.02 -11.37 0.39
N SER A 229 5.18 -10.45 -0.12
CA SER A 229 4.74 -10.46 -1.52
C SER A 229 5.19 -9.26 -2.35
N ALA A 230 5.75 -8.22 -1.72
CA ALA A 230 6.08 -6.97 -2.41
C ALA A 230 7.43 -6.35 -2.01
N ALA A 231 8.09 -6.89 -0.98
CA ALA A 231 9.36 -6.37 -0.47
C ALA A 231 10.55 -7.31 -0.70
N VAL A 232 10.29 -8.59 -0.97
CA VAL A 232 11.28 -9.65 -1.22
C VAL A 232 10.82 -10.54 -2.36
N SER A 233 11.76 -11.22 -3.02
CA SER A 233 11.51 -12.17 -4.12
C SER A 233 10.97 -13.52 -3.61
N SER A 234 11.44 -13.97 -2.44
CA SER A 234 11.01 -15.22 -1.81
C SER A 234 10.79 -15.08 -0.31
N TYR A 235 9.98 -15.99 0.25
CA TYR A 235 9.66 -16.00 1.68
C TYR A 235 9.59 -17.44 2.21
N PRO A 236 10.73 -18.14 2.29
CA PRO A 236 10.80 -19.55 2.66
C PRO A 236 10.27 -19.82 4.07
N LEU A 237 9.84 -21.05 4.30
CA LEU A 237 9.27 -21.55 5.57
C LEU A 237 7.92 -20.94 6.02
N TYR A 238 7.34 -20.07 5.18
CA TYR A 238 6.00 -19.49 5.31
C TYR A 238 5.29 -19.47 3.94
N THR A 239 5.55 -20.48 3.11
CA THR A 239 5.23 -20.49 1.67
C THR A 239 3.77 -20.23 1.35
N VAL A 240 2.82 -20.95 1.98
CA VAL A 240 1.38 -20.80 1.72
C VAL A 240 0.89 -19.42 2.16
N TYR A 241 1.41 -18.91 3.28
CA TYR A 241 1.13 -17.56 3.73
C TYR A 241 1.61 -16.52 2.71
N ALA A 242 2.86 -16.62 2.26
CA ALA A 242 3.43 -15.68 1.29
C ALA A 242 2.67 -15.70 -0.05
N ALA A 243 2.35 -16.89 -0.56
CA ALA A 243 1.51 -17.07 -1.74
C ALA A 243 0.12 -16.41 -1.58
N SER A 244 -0.53 -16.60 -0.43
CA SER A 244 -1.83 -15.96 -0.15
C SER A 244 -1.73 -14.42 -0.12
N LYS A 245 -0.62 -13.85 0.37
CA LYS A 245 -0.41 -12.39 0.36
C LYS A 245 -0.01 -11.86 -1.02
N ALA A 246 0.57 -12.69 -1.88
CA ALA A 246 0.76 -12.37 -3.30
C ALA A 246 -0.56 -12.35 -4.06
N TYR A 247 -1.46 -13.32 -3.79
CA TYR A 247 -2.83 -13.31 -4.29
C TYR A 247 -3.54 -12.00 -3.95
N ILE A 248 -3.53 -11.58 -2.67
CA ILE A 248 -4.17 -10.32 -2.25
C ILE A 248 -3.60 -9.11 -2.99
N ALA A 249 -2.27 -9.05 -3.16
CA ALA A 249 -1.62 -7.97 -3.89
C ALA A 249 -2.03 -7.93 -5.36
N MET A 250 -2.08 -9.08 -6.05
CA MET A 250 -2.52 -9.16 -7.43
C MET A 250 -4.01 -8.84 -7.58
N LEU A 251 -4.85 -9.45 -6.75
CA LEU A 251 -6.29 -9.18 -6.70
C LEU A 251 -6.56 -7.68 -6.62
N SER A 252 -5.91 -7.00 -5.65
CA SER A 252 -6.08 -5.56 -5.43
C SER A 252 -5.67 -4.72 -6.63
N ARG A 253 -4.61 -5.10 -7.36
CA ARG A 253 -4.14 -4.38 -8.55
C ARG A 253 -5.16 -4.48 -9.68
N CYS A 254 -5.67 -5.67 -9.94
CA CYS A 254 -6.67 -5.90 -10.99
C CYS A 254 -7.95 -5.13 -10.69
N ILE A 255 -8.56 -5.36 -9.52
CA ILE A 255 -9.85 -4.73 -9.19
C ILE A 255 -9.73 -3.21 -9.03
N SER A 256 -8.58 -2.70 -8.60
CA SER A 256 -8.36 -1.24 -8.58
C SER A 256 -8.47 -0.61 -9.97
N LEU A 257 -8.03 -1.30 -11.03
CA LEU A 257 -8.19 -0.82 -12.40
C LEU A 257 -9.64 -0.97 -12.89
N GLU A 258 -10.28 -2.10 -12.59
CA GLU A 258 -11.67 -2.39 -12.99
C GLU A 258 -12.67 -1.38 -12.40
N TYR A 259 -12.49 -0.97 -11.14
CA TYR A 259 -13.47 -0.18 -10.40
C TYR A 259 -13.10 1.31 -10.24
N LYS A 260 -11.95 1.76 -10.76
CA LYS A 260 -11.54 3.17 -10.65
C LYS A 260 -12.56 4.14 -11.24
N GLN A 261 -13.11 3.81 -12.41
CA GLN A 261 -14.12 4.65 -13.09
C GLN A 261 -15.47 4.67 -12.35
N HIS A 262 -15.69 3.74 -11.42
CA HIS A 262 -16.87 3.67 -10.57
C HIS A 262 -16.72 4.50 -9.28
N GLY A 263 -15.64 5.27 -9.13
CA GLY A 263 -15.37 6.09 -7.94
C GLY A 263 -14.89 5.30 -6.72
N ILE A 264 -14.39 4.07 -6.94
CA ILE A 264 -13.96 3.18 -5.85
C ILE A 264 -12.43 3.12 -5.84
N ASP A 265 -11.84 3.58 -4.74
CA ASP A 265 -10.39 3.52 -4.54
C ASP A 265 -10.03 2.18 -3.89
N ILE A 266 -9.37 1.29 -4.63
CA ILE A 266 -8.93 -0.01 -4.11
C ILE A 266 -7.41 -0.05 -4.02
N GLN A 267 -6.90 -0.47 -2.86
CA GLN A 267 -5.48 -0.51 -2.58
C GLN A 267 -5.05 -1.73 -1.75
N CYS A 268 -3.81 -2.17 -1.97
CA CYS A 268 -3.10 -3.13 -1.15
C CYS A 268 -2.03 -2.40 -0.34
N GLN A 269 -2.21 -2.36 0.98
CA GLN A 269 -1.21 -1.81 1.88
C GLN A 269 -0.27 -2.91 2.38
N ILE A 270 1.02 -2.67 2.28
CA ILE A 270 2.09 -3.63 2.53
C ILE A 270 2.76 -3.31 3.87
N PRO A 271 2.34 -3.92 4.98
CA PRO A 271 3.13 -3.92 6.20
C PRO A 271 4.35 -4.84 6.05
N LEU A 272 5.49 -4.43 6.62
CA LEU A 272 6.54 -5.36 7.02
C LEU A 272 6.19 -5.87 8.45
N LEU A 273 7.16 -6.09 9.33
CA LEU A 273 6.88 -6.56 10.67
C LEU A 273 6.17 -5.46 11.49
N VAL A 274 5.04 -5.81 12.10
CA VAL A 274 4.32 -4.96 13.07
C VAL A 274 4.22 -5.72 14.38
N ALA A 275 4.41 -5.03 15.52
CA ALA A 275 4.40 -5.64 16.85
C ALA A 275 3.00 -6.15 17.23
N THR A 276 2.68 -7.38 16.81
CA THR A 276 1.38 -8.03 17.00
C THR A 276 1.56 -9.44 17.57
N LYS A 277 0.48 -9.99 18.13
CA LYS A 277 0.46 -11.39 18.59
C LYS A 277 0.71 -12.38 17.44
N MET A 278 0.17 -12.11 16.25
CA MET A 278 0.39 -12.95 15.05
C MET A 278 1.87 -13.04 14.68
N ALA A 279 2.59 -11.90 14.72
CA ALA A 279 4.03 -11.88 14.46
C ALA A 279 4.87 -12.43 15.64
N SER A 280 4.24 -12.77 16.77
CA SER A 280 4.91 -13.12 18.04
C SER A 280 5.91 -12.06 18.53
N ILE A 281 5.63 -10.78 18.24
CA ILE A 281 6.47 -9.64 18.63
C ILE A 281 5.67 -8.73 19.56
N ARG A 282 6.22 -8.46 20.75
CA ARG A 282 5.55 -7.64 21.78
C ARG A 282 6.04 -6.19 21.85
N ARG A 283 7.29 -5.92 21.48
CA ARG A 283 7.91 -4.60 21.60
C ARG A 283 8.03 -3.98 20.21
N SER A 284 7.63 -2.71 20.11
CA SER A 284 7.86 -1.91 18.91
C SER A 284 9.30 -1.40 18.87
N SER A 285 9.75 -1.06 17.66
CA SER A 285 11.02 -0.41 17.35
C SER A 285 10.85 0.45 16.10
N PHE A 286 11.92 1.11 15.65
CA PHE A 286 11.88 1.98 14.48
C PHE A 286 11.38 1.28 13.20
N PHE A 287 11.87 0.07 12.92
CA PHE A 287 11.44 -0.75 11.77
C PHE A 287 10.31 -1.74 12.10
N ILE A 288 9.82 -1.75 13.34
CA ILE A 288 8.74 -2.63 13.79
C ILE A 288 7.74 -1.77 14.57
N PRO A 289 6.87 -1.01 13.91
CA PRO A 289 5.96 -0.10 14.58
C PRO A 289 4.96 -0.86 15.48
N SER A 290 4.38 -0.14 16.43
CA SER A 290 3.17 -0.62 17.10
C SER A 290 1.99 -0.66 16.11
N PRO A 291 0.94 -1.44 16.40
CA PRO A 291 -0.28 -1.44 15.59
C PRO A 291 -0.87 -0.03 15.40
N GLU A 292 -0.85 0.80 16.44
CA GLU A 292 -1.38 2.17 16.45
C GLU A 292 -0.54 3.12 15.59
N THR A 293 0.79 2.94 15.61
CA THR A 293 1.70 3.72 14.77
C THR A 293 1.51 3.35 13.30
N TYR A 294 1.36 2.06 13.00
CA TYR A 294 1.07 1.60 11.65
C TYR A 294 -0.33 2.05 11.18
N SER A 295 -1.36 1.98 12.03
CA SER A 295 -2.74 2.34 11.68
C SER A 295 -2.86 3.82 11.32
N ARG A 296 -2.20 4.74 12.05
CA ARG A 296 -2.17 6.17 11.67
C ARG A 296 -1.58 6.40 10.29
N ALA A 297 -0.47 5.73 9.98
CA ALA A 297 0.15 5.80 8.66
C ALA A 297 -0.77 5.19 7.57
N SER A 298 -1.40 4.06 7.89
CA SER A 298 -2.36 3.36 7.02
C SER A 298 -3.57 4.24 6.67
N LEU A 299 -4.21 4.89 7.65
CA LEU A 299 -5.36 5.76 7.43
C LEU A 299 -5.02 6.97 6.56
N ARG A 300 -3.86 7.61 6.81
CA ARG A 300 -3.41 8.75 6.00
C ARG A 300 -3.23 8.40 4.53
N ALA A 301 -2.95 7.13 4.23
CA ALA A 301 -2.67 6.66 2.89
C ALA A 301 -3.91 6.16 2.12
N ILE A 302 -5.10 6.15 2.74
CA ILE A 302 -6.34 5.69 2.08
C ILE A 302 -6.72 6.61 0.92
N GLY A 303 -6.93 5.99 -0.25
CA GLY A 303 -7.43 6.65 -1.45
C GLY A 303 -6.34 7.16 -2.40
N TYR A 304 -5.07 6.79 -2.19
CA TYR A 304 -3.97 7.26 -3.03
C TYR A 304 -3.48 6.18 -4.00
N GLU A 305 -2.38 5.50 -3.67
CA GLU A 305 -1.77 4.51 -4.54
C GLU A 305 -2.43 3.13 -4.42
N GLN A 306 -2.42 2.35 -5.51
CA GLN A 306 -3.01 1.01 -5.54
C GLN A 306 -2.19 -0.02 -4.75
N VAL A 307 -0.87 0.11 -4.68
CA VAL A 307 0.01 -0.75 -3.88
C VAL A 307 1.07 0.10 -3.22
N LEU A 308 1.09 0.12 -1.89
CA LEU A 308 1.93 1.04 -1.14
C LEU A 308 2.38 0.48 0.20
N VAL A 309 3.42 1.10 0.76
CA VAL A 309 3.95 0.83 2.10
C VAL A 309 3.68 2.08 2.95
N PRO A 310 2.59 2.12 3.74
CA PRO A 310 2.15 3.35 4.39
C PRO A 310 3.14 3.89 5.43
N TYR A 311 3.79 3.00 6.18
CA TYR A 311 4.74 3.36 7.20
C TYR A 311 6.11 3.67 6.57
N TRP A 312 6.53 4.93 6.59
CA TRP A 312 7.71 5.37 5.84
C TRP A 312 9.01 4.62 6.19
N PRO A 313 9.31 4.19 7.45
CA PRO A 313 10.51 3.39 7.73
C PRO A 313 10.47 2.01 7.07
N HIS A 314 9.29 1.41 6.92
CA HIS A 314 9.15 0.19 6.11
C HIS A 314 9.43 0.47 4.63
N SER A 315 9.09 1.65 4.12
CA SER A 315 9.38 2.00 2.73
C SER A 315 10.89 2.15 2.47
N LEU A 316 11.63 2.69 3.45
CA LEU A 316 13.10 2.71 3.45
C LEU A 316 13.66 1.29 3.55
N GLN A 317 13.14 0.47 4.46
CA GLN A 317 13.55 -0.92 4.61
C GLN A 317 13.35 -1.72 3.31
N ARG A 318 12.21 -1.50 2.62
CA ARG A 318 11.95 -2.09 1.31
C ARG A 318 12.95 -1.62 0.26
N LEU A 319 13.31 -0.34 0.24
CA LEU A 319 14.35 0.17 -0.67
C LEU A 319 15.68 -0.53 -0.41
N LEU A 320 16.10 -0.64 0.85
CA LEU A 320 17.35 -1.33 1.21
C LEU A 320 17.35 -2.80 0.77
N MET A 321 16.22 -3.51 0.94
CA MET A 321 16.12 -4.90 0.47
C MET A 321 16.20 -5.00 -1.07
N LYS A 322 15.65 -4.04 -1.81
CA LYS A 322 15.74 -4.01 -3.28
C LYS A 322 17.13 -3.71 -3.82
N LEU A 323 18.01 -3.11 -3.02
CA LEU A 323 19.40 -2.84 -3.41
C LEU A 323 20.29 -4.09 -3.25
N LEU A 324 19.85 -5.10 -2.52
CA LEU A 324 20.59 -6.34 -2.33
C LEU A 324 20.36 -7.29 -3.51
N PRO A 325 21.41 -7.95 -4.05
CA PRO A 325 21.25 -9.03 -5.02
C PRO A 325 20.32 -10.13 -4.47
N GLU A 326 19.36 -10.58 -5.28
CA GLU A 326 18.34 -11.54 -4.86
C GLU A 326 18.91 -12.81 -4.21
N PRO A 327 19.97 -13.47 -4.74
CA PRO A 327 20.51 -14.67 -4.10
C PRO A 327 21.07 -14.43 -2.69
N LEU A 328 21.61 -13.24 -2.42
CA LEU A 328 22.12 -12.87 -1.10
C LEU A 328 20.96 -12.61 -0.13
N LEU A 329 19.94 -11.91 -0.61
CA LEU A 329 18.73 -11.64 0.16
C LEU A 329 18.01 -12.95 0.52
N ASP A 330 17.81 -13.85 -0.43
CA ASP A 330 17.16 -15.15 -0.22
C ASP A 330 17.95 -16.01 0.77
N ARG A 331 19.28 -16.06 0.65
CA ARG A 331 20.13 -16.77 1.61
C ARG A 331 20.00 -16.21 3.02
N TRP A 332 19.96 -14.88 3.17
CA TRP A 332 19.79 -14.22 4.46
C TRP A 332 18.40 -14.51 5.07
N ILE A 333 17.33 -14.40 4.27
CA ILE A 333 15.97 -14.68 4.70
C ILE A 333 15.83 -16.16 5.14
N LEU A 334 16.39 -17.09 4.37
CA LEU A 334 16.38 -18.52 4.70
C LEU A 334 17.10 -18.80 6.02
N GLN A 335 18.27 -18.18 6.24
CA GLN A 335 19.00 -18.31 7.51
C GLN A 335 18.17 -17.74 8.68
N TYR A 336 17.57 -16.56 8.49
CA TYR A 336 16.72 -15.94 9.51
C TYR A 336 15.54 -16.84 9.91
N PHE A 337 14.81 -17.38 8.93
CA PHE A 337 13.68 -18.27 9.21
C PHE A 337 14.11 -19.64 9.73
N SER A 338 15.27 -20.15 9.35
CA SER A 338 15.83 -21.37 9.95
C SER A 338 16.10 -21.18 11.45
N GLY A 339 16.60 -20.00 11.84
CA GLY A 339 16.77 -19.63 13.25
C GLY A 339 15.43 -19.50 13.99
N MET A 340 14.41 -18.89 13.38
CA MET A 340 13.05 -18.85 13.93
C MET A 340 12.46 -20.24 14.10
N ARG A 341 12.64 -21.12 13.11
CA ARG A 341 12.19 -22.50 13.13
C ARG A 341 12.79 -23.27 14.31
N LYS A 342 14.11 -23.19 14.51
CA LYS A 342 14.79 -23.86 15.63
C LYS A 342 14.15 -23.48 16.98
N ARG A 343 13.89 -22.19 17.20
CA ARG A 343 13.22 -21.69 18.41
C ARG A 343 11.77 -22.16 18.53
N GLY A 344 11.03 -22.21 17.42
CA GLY A 344 9.66 -22.71 17.38
C GLY A 344 9.56 -24.20 17.75
N LEU A 345 10.46 -25.03 17.22
CA LEU A 345 10.53 -26.46 17.54
C LEU A 345 10.88 -26.69 19.02
N GLN A 346 11.85 -25.94 19.57
CA GLN A 346 12.21 -26.02 20.98
C GLN A 346 11.03 -25.69 21.90
N LYS A 347 10.28 -24.62 21.61
CA LYS A 347 9.08 -24.27 22.37
C LYS A 347 8.01 -25.37 22.31
N LYS A 348 7.79 -25.95 21.12
CA LYS A 348 6.84 -27.06 20.93
C LYS A 348 7.24 -28.29 21.73
N GLN A 349 8.54 -28.63 21.77
CA GLN A 349 9.05 -29.75 22.58
C GLN A 349 8.91 -29.49 24.08
N GLN A 350 9.23 -28.27 24.54
CA GLN A 350 9.06 -27.89 25.95
C GLN A 350 7.59 -27.94 26.39
N GLN A 351 6.67 -27.53 25.52
CA GLN A 351 5.24 -27.61 25.80
C GLN A 351 4.79 -29.07 25.95
N LYS A 352 5.17 -29.95 25.02
CA LYS A 352 4.88 -31.40 25.12
C LYS A 352 5.43 -32.03 26.41
N ARG A 353 6.62 -31.60 26.86
CA ARG A 353 7.23 -32.07 28.13
C ARG A 353 6.54 -31.56 29.39
N ARG A 354 5.69 -30.53 29.29
CA ARG A 354 4.90 -30.00 30.41
C ARG A 354 3.51 -30.63 30.48
N GLU A 355 3.03 -31.14 29.34
CA GLU A 355 1.73 -31.80 29.19
C GLU A 355 1.81 -33.30 29.51
N ASN A 356 2.99 -33.90 29.34
CA ASN A 356 3.35 -35.24 29.82
C ASN A 356 3.95 -35.16 31.22
#